data_AF-A0A7Z9XCU8-F1
#
_entry.id   AF-A0A7Z9XCU8-F1
#
_cell.length_a   1.000
_cell.length_b   1.000
_cell.length_c   1.000
_cell.angle_alpha   90.00
_cell.angle_beta   90.00
_cell.angle_gamma   90.00
#
_symmetry.space_group_name_H-M   'P 1'
#
loop_
_entity.id
_entity.type
_entity.pdbx_description
1 polymer ?
#
loop_
_entity_poly.entity_id
_entity_poly.type
_entity_poly.pdbx_seq_one_letter_code
_entity_poly.pdbx_strand_id
1 'polypeptide(L)' 'MEFRIADTFTDSLARLTGDEQKAVKTTAFDLQMNPASPGLIFHRLERGRDPHFWSLRASRDIRLIVHKTASNLLL' A
#
# COMPACT_ATOMS: atom_id res chain seq x y z
N MET A 1 -8.06 -11.63 7.18
CA MET A 1 -7.05 -11.08 6.25
C MET A 1 -5.76 -10.94 7.03
N GLU A 2 -4.71 -11.64 6.61
CA GLU A 2 -3.37 -11.58 7.20
C GLU A 2 -2.61 -10.41 6.58
N PHE A 3 -2.01 -9.58 7.43
CA PHE A 3 -1.31 -8.38 7.01
C PHE A 3 0.19 -8.60 7.12
N ARG A 4 0.93 -8.35 6.04
CA ARG A 4 2.37 -8.56 5.97
C ARG A 4 3.04 -7.29 5.46
N ILE A 5 4.29 -7.08 5.88
CA ILE A 5 5.11 -5.95 5.44
C ILE A 5 6.35 -6.56 4.77
N ALA A 6 6.57 -6.23 3.50
CA ALA A 6 7.77 -6.64 2.79
C ALA A 6 8.99 -5.84 3.29
N ASP A 7 10.18 -6.46 3.28
CA ASP A 7 11.43 -5.73 3.58
C ASP A 7 11.61 -4.53 2.65
N THR A 8 11.24 -4.69 1.37
CA THR A 8 11.29 -3.62 0.37
C THR A 8 10.38 -2.43 0.67
N PHE A 9 9.30 -2.63 1.46
CA PHE A 9 8.47 -1.53 1.94
C PHE A 9 9.27 -0.65 2.91
N THR A 10 9.94 -1.27 3.88
CA THR A 10 10.78 -0.56 4.86
C THR A 10 11.94 0.16 4.18
N ASP A 11 12.60 -0.49 3.23
CA ASP A 11 13.69 0.10 2.45
C ASP A 11 13.23 1.33 1.63
N SER A 12 12.04 1.25 1.03
CA SER A 12 11.47 2.35 0.26
C SER A 12 11.04 3.51 1.15
N LEU A 13 10.42 3.20 2.30
CA LEU A 13 9.99 4.19 3.29
C LEU A 13 11.16 5.02 3.83
N ALA A 14 12.31 4.39 4.06
CA ALA A 14 13.52 5.05 4.56
C ALA A 14 14.08 6.12 3.59
N ARG A 15 13.72 6.05 2.30
CA ARG A 15 14.17 7.01 1.27
C ARG A 15 13.26 8.24 1.13
N LEU A 16 12.11 8.23 1.80
CA LEU A 16 11.12 9.30 1.73
C LEU A 16 11.41 10.41 2.75
N THR A 17 10.93 11.62 2.44
CA THR A 17 10.92 12.74 3.39
C THR A 17 10.02 12.44 4.59
N GLY A 18 10.17 13.19 5.69
CA GLY A 18 9.36 12.98 6.90
C GLY A 18 7.85 13.06 6.65
N ASP A 19 7.40 14.00 5.83
CA ASP A 19 5.98 14.17 5.50
C ASP A 19 5.44 13.03 4.63
N GLU A 20 6.22 12.57 3.66
CA GLU A 20 5.88 11.41 2.84
C GLU A 20 5.83 10.12 3.67
N GLN A 21 6.78 9.93 4.59
CA GLN A 21 6.74 8.81 5.53
C GLN A 21 5.49 8.84 6.40
N LYS A 22 5.09 10.01 6.89
CA LYS A 22 3.87 10.18 7.68
C LYS A 22 2.64 9.80 6.86
N ALA A 23 2.52 10.32 5.64
CA ALA A 23 1.41 10.00 4.75
C ALA A 23 1.33 8.48 4.48
N VAL A 24 2.46 7.84 4.14
CA VAL A 24 2.53 6.40 3.90
C VAL A 24 2.13 5.59 5.15
N LYS A 25 2.66 5.93 6.33
CA LYS A 25 2.35 5.22 7.59
C LYS A 25 0.87 5.35 7.95
N THR A 26 0.28 6.53 7.79
CA THR A 26 -1.15 6.75 8.02
C THR A 26 -1.99 5.91 7.05
N THR A 27 -1.70 5.94 5.75
CA THR A 27 -2.43 5.12 4.76
C THR A 27 -2.29 3.61 5.03
N ALA A 28 -1.10 3.14 5.42
CA ALA A 28 -0.87 1.75 5.79
C ALA A 28 -1.68 1.34 7.04
N PHE A 29 -1.75 2.21 8.05
CA PHE A 29 -2.57 2.00 9.25
C PHE A 29 -4.06 1.97 8.92
N ASP A 30 -4.55 2.93 8.13
CA ASP A 30 -5.96 2.98 7.70
C ASP A 30 -6.34 1.71 6.91
N LEU A 31 -5.42 1.21 6.08
CA LEU A 31 -5.59 -0.04 5.34
C LEU A 31 -5.67 -1.25 6.27
N GLN A 32 -4.91 -1.30 7.37
CA GLN A 32 -5.01 -2.36 8.39
C GLN A 32 -6.32 -2.31 9.15
N MET A 33 -6.78 -1.10 9.51
CA MET A 33 -7.99 -0.89 10.28
C MET A 33 -9.26 -1.17 9.47
N ASN A 34 -9.31 -0.69 8.23
CA ASN A 34 -10.43 -0.92 7.33
C ASN A 34 -9.99 -0.90 5.85
N PRO A 35 -9.69 -2.07 5.27
CA PRO A 35 -9.26 -2.18 3.87
C PRO A 35 -10.30 -1.77 2.83
N ALA A 36 -11.56 -1.56 3.23
CA ALA A 36 -12.68 -1.15 2.38
C ALA A 36 -13.06 0.33 2.57
N SER A 37 -12.23 1.12 3.27
CA SER A 37 -12.49 2.55 3.48
C SER A 37 -12.59 3.29 2.13
N PRO A 38 -13.62 4.14 1.91
CA PRO A 38 -13.82 4.85 0.64
C PRO A 38 -12.65 5.75 0.21
N GLY A 39 -11.84 6.21 1.17
CA GLY A 39 -10.65 7.03 0.89
C GLY A 39 -9.50 6.24 0.24
N LEU A 40 -9.55 4.90 0.29
CA LEU A 40 -8.54 4.03 -0.31
C LEU A 40 -8.91 3.75 -1.76
N ILE A 41 -8.28 4.48 -2.68
CA ILE A 41 -8.50 4.30 -4.13
C ILE A 41 -7.50 3.27 -4.65
N PHE A 42 -7.98 2.05 -4.88
CA PHE A 42 -7.19 0.98 -5.48
C PHE A 42 -7.24 1.04 -7.01
N HIS A 43 -6.07 1.00 -7.63
CA HIS A 43 -5.90 0.85 -9.07
C HIS A 43 -5.14 -0.44 -9.36
N ARG A 44 -5.77 -1.40 -10.05
CA ARG A 44 -5.11 -2.66 -10.42
C ARG A 44 -3.95 -2.38 -11.38
N LEU A 45 -2.81 -3.03 -11.16
CA LEU A 45 -1.66 -2.96 -12.08
C LEU A 45 -1.82 -4.02 -13.17
N GLU A 46 -2.22 -3.60 -14.38
CA GLU A 46 -2.61 -4.54 -15.44
C GLU A 46 -1.44 -5.13 -16.24
N ARG A 47 -0.23 -4.54 -16.15
CA ARG A 47 0.95 -4.99 -16.90
C ARG A 47 1.88 -5.90 -16.08
N GLY A 48 1.43 -6.39 -14.93
CA GLY A 48 2.17 -7.32 -14.09
C GLY A 48 1.92 -8.79 -14.49
N ARG A 49 2.87 -9.68 -14.15
CA ARG A 49 2.66 -11.14 -14.27
C ARG A 49 1.64 -11.67 -13.27
N ASP A 50 1.51 -11.01 -12.13
CA ASP A 50 0.59 -11.36 -11.05
C ASP A 50 -0.57 -10.34 -11.00
N PRO A 51 -1.83 -10.79 -11.14
CA PRO A 51 -2.99 -9.91 -11.17
C PRO A 51 -3.37 -9.31 -9.81
N HIS A 52 -2.74 -9.75 -8.72
CA HIS A 52 -3.07 -9.31 -7.36
C HIS A 52 -2.30 -8.07 -6.91
N PHE A 53 -1.51 -7.44 -7.79
CA PHE A 53 -0.88 -6.16 -7.49
C PHE A 53 -1.81 -4.98 -7.75
N TRP A 54 -1.89 -4.11 -6.75
CA TRP A 54 -2.69 -2.90 -6.77
C TRP A 54 -1.85 -1.71 -6.34
N SER A 55 -2.18 -0.55 -6.86
CA SER A 55 -1.64 0.73 -6.46
C SER A 55 -2.69 1.49 -5.63
N LEU A 56 -2.29 1.99 -4.47
CA LEU A 56 -3.09 2.89 -3.64
C LEU A 56 -2.42 4.26 -3.58
N ARG A 57 -3.23 5.31 -3.56
CA ARG A 57 -2.74 6.67 -3.38
C ARG A 57 -2.50 6.95 -1.88
N ALA A 58 -1.27 7.29 -1.52
CA ALA A 58 -0.95 7.79 -0.17
C ALA A 58 -0.86 9.33 -0.16
N SER A 59 -0.41 9.94 -1.25
CA SER A 59 -0.40 11.39 -1.46
C SER A 59 -0.57 11.74 -2.94
N ARG A 60 -0.38 13.00 -3.32
CA ARG A 60 -0.40 13.38 -4.75
C ARG A 60 0.68 12.62 -5.54
N ASP A 61 1.86 12.51 -4.95
CA ASP A 61 3.08 12.09 -5.62
C ASP A 61 3.57 10.70 -5.14
N ILE A 62 3.00 10.16 -4.05
CA ILE A 62 3.35 8.83 -3.50
C ILE A 62 2.20 7.83 -3.66
N ARG A 63 2.56 6.63 -4.12
CA ARG A 63 1.67 5.48 -4.23
C ARG A 63 2.27 4.28 -3.51
N LEU A 64 1.41 3.56 -2.78
CA LEU A 64 1.72 2.25 -2.23
C LEU A 64 1.40 1.18 -3.26
N ILE A 65 2.32 0.25 -3.45
CA ILE A 65 2.08 -0.96 -4.24
C ILE A 65 1.83 -2.08 -3.26
N VAL A 66 0.68 -2.72 -3.35
CA VAL A 66 0.29 -3.80 -2.45
C VAL A 66 -0.05 -5.04 -3.25
N HIS A 67 0.23 -6.20 -2.68
CA HIS A 67 -0.30 -7.46 -3.18
C HIS A 67 -1.49 -7.88 -2.32
N LYS A 68 -2.68 -8.01 -2.92
CA LYS A 68 -3.95 -8.25 -2.22
C LYS A 68 -4.67 -9.47 -2.77
N THR A 69 -4.98 -10.40 -1.88
CA THR A 69 -5.80 -11.59 -2.13
C THR A 69 -6.98 -11.63 -1.14
N ALA A 70 -7.82 -12.66 -1.20
CA ALA A 70 -8.89 -12.84 -0.22
C ALA A 70 -8.36 -13.01 1.22
N SER A 71 -7.23 -13.71 1.37
CA SER A 71 -6.66 -14.05 2.69
C SER A 71 -5.52 -13.14 3.12
N ASN A 72 -4.79 -12.50 2.20
CA ASN A 72 -3.55 -11.77 2.49
C ASN A 72 -3.56 -10.34 1.93
N LEU A 73 -2.94 -9.43 2.66
CA LEU A 73 -2.50 -8.13 2.16
C LEU A 73 -1.04 -7.90 2.53
N LEU A 74 -0.19 -7.74 1.51
CA LEU A 74 1.23 -7.45 1.63
C LEU A 74 1.47 -6.02 1.18
N LEU A 75 2.04 -5.21 2.07
CA LEU A 75 2.61 -3.90 1.76
C LEU A 75 4.03 -4.02 1.21
#